data_AF-A0A925NMB8-F1
#
_entry.id   AF-A0A925NMB8-F1
#
_cell.length_a   1.000
_cell.length_b   1.000
_cell.length_c   1.000
_cell.angle_alpha   90.00
_cell.angle_beta   90.00
_cell.angle_gamma   90.00
#
_symmetry.space_group_name_H-M   'P 1'
#
loop_
_entity.id
_entity.type
_entity.pdbx_description
1 polymer ?
#
loop_
_entity_poly.entity_id
_entity_poly.type
_entity_poly.pdbx_seq_one_letter_code
_entity_poly.pdbx_strand_id
1 'polypeptide(L)' 'MPDYAKIEKALGAKAEFLLGHKCQTISSSGLHLPGPDFIDRVFLASNRSPRVLGSLSALYGSGRL' A
#
# COMPACT_ATOMS: atom_id res chain seq x y z
N MET A 1 12.22 -13.93 -1.27
CA MET A 1 12.76 -12.88 -0.38
C MET A 1 13.62 -11.97 -1.24
N PRO A 2 13.27 -10.68 -1.40
CA PRO A 2 14.02 -9.75 -2.26
C PRO A 2 15.43 -9.51 -1.69
N ASP A 3 16.40 -9.38 -2.58
CA ASP A 3 17.83 -9.31 -2.29
C ASP A 3 18.24 -7.90 -1.83
N TYR A 4 18.06 -7.59 -0.55
CA TYR A 4 18.31 -6.25 0.03
C TYR A 4 19.77 -5.79 -0.12
N ALA A 5 20.72 -6.72 -0.19
CA ALA A 5 22.15 -6.44 -0.34
C ALA A 5 22.49 -5.63 -1.62
N LYS A 6 21.76 -5.83 -2.72
CA LYS A 6 21.94 -5.04 -3.96
C LYS A 6 21.45 -3.61 -3.79
N ILE A 7 20.37 -3.42 -3.05
CA ILE A 7 19.73 -2.13 -2.80
C ILE A 7 20.66 -1.30 -1.91
N GLU A 8 21.16 -1.88 -0.82
CA GLU A 8 22.12 -1.23 0.09
C GLU A 8 23.40 -0.80 -0.64
N LYS A 9 23.94 -1.66 -1.52
CA LYS A 9 25.12 -1.33 -2.33
C LYS A 9 24.87 -0.21 -3.34
N ALA A 10 23.67 -0.13 -3.91
CA ALA A 10 23.29 0.93 -4.85
C ALA A 10 23.08 2.29 -4.15
N LEU A 11 22.58 2.27 -2.90
CA LEU A 11 22.33 3.47 -2.11
C LEU A 11 23.56 3.98 -1.34
N GLY A 12 24.55 3.12 -1.09
CA GLY A 12 25.83 3.49 -0.48
C GLY A 12 25.65 4.21 0.85
N ALA A 13 26.30 5.38 1.01
CA ALA A 13 26.25 6.17 2.25
C ALA A 13 24.85 6.69 2.63
N LYS A 14 23.87 6.67 1.70
CA LYS A 14 22.49 7.09 1.97
C LYS A 14 21.56 5.93 2.35
N ALA A 15 22.06 4.69 2.31
CA ALA A 15 21.25 3.50 2.56
C ALA A 15 20.60 3.53 3.95
N GLU A 16 21.37 3.81 5.01
CA GLU A 16 20.86 3.86 6.38
C GLU A 16 19.79 4.94 6.57
N PHE A 17 20.01 6.13 6.00
CA PHE A 17 19.05 7.23 6.11
C PHE A 17 17.73 6.93 5.38
N LEU A 18 17.79 6.33 4.18
CA LEU A 18 16.61 6.12 3.34
C LEU A 18 15.84 4.85 3.68
N LEU A 19 16.53 3.74 3.97
CA LEU A 19 15.89 2.47 4.29
C LEU A 19 15.42 2.40 5.76
N GLY A 20 16.10 3.13 6.66
CA GLY A 20 15.75 3.20 8.08
C GLY A 20 14.70 4.26 8.42
N HIS A 21 14.31 5.12 7.47
CA HIS A 21 13.36 6.20 7.76
C HIS A 21 11.97 5.65 8.09
N LYS A 22 11.52 5.91 9.32
CA LYS A 22 10.15 5.66 9.75
C LYS A 22 9.39 6.98 9.83
N CYS A 23 8.32 7.11 9.06
CA CYS A 23 7.44 8.28 9.13
C CYS A 23 6.88 8.46 10.54
N GLN A 24 7.14 9.62 11.16
CA GLN A 24 6.63 9.98 12.49
C GLN A 24 5.39 10.89 12.42
N THR A 25 5.14 11.52 11.28
CA THR A 25 4.07 12.53 11.10
C THR A 25 2.67 11.92 11.05
N ILE A 26 2.52 10.74 10.44
CA ILE A 26 1.24 10.06 10.30
C ILE A 26 1.34 8.72 11.00
N SER A 27 0.47 8.50 11.99
CA SER A 27 0.39 7.22 12.68
C SER A 27 -0.03 6.12 11.70
N SER A 28 0.68 4.99 11.70
CA SER A 28 0.35 3.82 10.88
C SER A 28 -1.06 3.28 11.16
N SER A 29 -1.62 3.55 12.34
CA SER A 29 -2.99 3.17 12.71
C SER A 29 -4.08 3.89 11.91
N GLY A 30 -3.76 5.05 11.31
CA GLY A 30 -4.70 5.80 10.46
C GLY A 30 -4.69 5.33 9.01
N LEU A 31 -3.87 4.35 8.65
CA LEU A 31 -3.74 3.86 7.29
C LEU A 31 -4.82 2.81 7.00
N HIS A 32 -5.65 3.06 5.98
CA HIS A 32 -6.57 2.06 5.48
C HIS A 32 -5.82 1.06 4.60
N LEU A 33 -5.34 -0.01 5.22
CA LEU A 33 -4.61 -1.07 4.52
C LEU A 33 -5.54 -1.82 3.56
N PRO A 34 -5.05 -2.16 2.36
CA PRO A 34 -5.76 -3.05 1.46
C PRO A 34 -5.87 -4.42 2.13
N GLY A 35 -7.09 -4.94 2.16
CA GLY A 35 -7.44 -6.22 2.75
C GLY A 35 -8.73 -6.72 2.13
N PRO A 36 -9.22 -7.91 2.51
CA PRO A 36 -10.38 -8.54 1.90
C PRO A 36 -11.61 -7.61 1.89
N ASP A 37 -11.85 -6.86 2.98
CA ASP A 37 -12.99 -5.94 3.08
C ASP A 37 -12.64 -4.47 2.75
N PHE A 38 -11.55 -4.19 2.03
CA PHE A 38 -11.15 -2.81 1.72
C PHE A 38 -12.18 -2.05 0.88
N ILE A 39 -12.80 -2.72 -0.08
CA ILE A 39 -13.85 -2.11 -0.92
C ILE A 39 -15.06 -1.72 -0.09
N ASP A 40 -15.46 -2.60 0.84
CA ASP A 40 -16.60 -2.38 1.72
C ASP A 40 -16.34 -1.21 2.68
N ARG A 41 -15.18 -1.24 3.35
CA ARG A 41 -14.81 -0.21 4.34
C ARG A 41 -14.60 1.18 3.77
N VAL A 42 -14.10 1.31 2.54
CA VAL A 42 -13.64 2.59 1.99
C VAL A 42 -14.54 3.12 0.86
N PHE A 43 -15.04 2.25 -0.02
CA PHE A 43 -15.71 2.68 -1.25
C PHE A 43 -17.21 2.45 -1.25
N LEU A 44 -17.76 1.56 -0.44
CA LEU A 44 -19.20 1.24 -0.45
C LEU A 44 -20.07 2.44 -0.13
N ALA A 45 -19.68 3.27 0.85
CA ALA A 45 -20.42 4.47 1.23
C ALA A 45 -20.18 5.68 0.30
N SER A 46 -19.35 5.52 -0.74
CA SER A 46 -19.09 6.59 -1.70
C SER A 46 -20.19 6.65 -2.78
N ASN A 47 -20.33 7.80 -3.44
CA ASN A 47 -21.21 7.97 -4.59
C ASN A 47 -20.62 7.35 -5.87
N ARG A 48 -20.26 6.06 -5.82
CA ARG A 48 -19.71 5.29 -6.95
C ARG A 48 -20.77 4.31 -7.43
N SER A 49 -20.86 4.14 -8.74
CA SER A 49 -21.81 3.17 -9.29
C SER A 49 -21.37 1.73 -8.97
N PRO A 50 -22.31 0.77 -8.91
CA PRO A 50 -22.00 -0.65 -8.67
C PRO A 50 -20.98 -1.22 -9.67
N ARG A 51 -21.01 -0.73 -10.92
CA ARG A 51 -20.04 -1.11 -11.96
C ARG A 51 -18.61 -0.73 -11.59
N VAL A 52 -18.42 0.49 -11.05
CA VAL A 52 -17.11 0.97 -10.59
C VAL A 52 -16.64 0.18 -9.38
N LEU A 53 -17.54 -0.13 -8.43
CA LEU A 53 -17.22 -0.96 -7.26
C LEU A 53 -16.74 -2.36 -7.67
N GLY A 54 -17.40 -2.98 -8.66
CA GLY A 54 -16.96 -4.27 -9.21
C GLY A 54 -15.58 -4.24 -9.87
N SER A 55 -15.29 -3.20 -10.66
CA SER A 55 -13.95 -3.02 -11.24
C SER A 55 -12.87 -2.82 -10.17
N LEU A 56 -13.16 -2.07 -9.11
CA LEU A 56 -12.25 -1.92 -7.97
C LEU A 56 -12.05 -3.26 -7.25
N SER A 57 -13.12 -4.01 -6.97
CA SER A 57 -13.01 -5.34 -6.36
C SER A 57 -12.11 -6.28 -7.16
N ALA A 58 -12.22 -6.27 -8.49
CA ALA A 58 -11.36 -7.09 -9.35
C ALA A 58 -9.89 -6.62 -9.31
N LEU A 59 -9.65 -5.31 -9.27
CA LEU A 59 -8.30 -4.74 -9.18
C LEU A 59 -7.62 -5.11 -7.86
N TYR A 60 -8.29 -4.87 -6.72
CA TYR A 60 -7.74 -5.14 -5.39
C TYR A 60 -7.75 -6.63 -5.00
N GLY A 61 -8.63 -7.45 -5.59
CA GLY A 61 -8.73 -8.89 -5.31
C GLY A 61 -7.81 -9.78 -6.14
N SER A 62 -7.29 -9.30 -7.28
CA SER A 62 -6.44 -10.11 -8.18
C SER A 62 -4.95 -10.09 -7.82
N GLY A 63 -4.55 -9.41 -6.74
CA GLY A 63 -3.18 -9.45 -6.20
C GLY A 63 -2.10 -8.88 -7.12
N ARG A 64 -2.47 -8.09 -8.13
CA ARG A 64 -1.54 -7.45 -9.09
C ARG A 64 -1.26 -5.98 -8.74
N LEU A 65 -1.32 -5.63 -7.45
CA LEU A 65 -1.00 -4.30 -6.93
C LEU A 65 0.18 -4.38 -5.97
#